data_AF-W6LFF4-F1
#
_entry.id   AF-W6LFF4-F1
#
_cell.length_a   1.000
_cell.length_b   1.000
_cell.length_c   1.000
_cell.angle_alpha   90.00
_cell.angle_beta   90.00
_cell.angle_gamma   90.00
#
_symmetry.space_group_name_H-M   'P 1'
#
loop_
_entity.id
_entity.type
_entity.pdbx_description
1 polymer ?
#
loop_
_entity_poly.entity_id
_entity_poly.type
_entity_poly.pdbx_seq_one_letter_code
_entity_poly.pdbx_strand_id
1 'polypeptide(L)'
;MACICGIISLIVQFAVLGLVLAGILLDEFRPRNADQYPDKGKFYITLWGVKDNLYKHNYKYKPSDLWSECSSRVNHFKIAACMAIIAVIIAVVRTLLGILHTCCCCICVCIILPIVSSVGTVAGAISIGYMLFDYKNFITISDVPLVKNYINNPLNQCVKLEIYTGPLGLYKDGMEIGLGLKLFIAGCALNTLNISIASIPL
;
A
#
# COMPACT_ATOMS: atom_id res chain seq x y z
N MET A 1 1.31 -27.82 -23.61
CA MET A 1 1.93 -27.44 -22.32
C MET A 1 1.69 -25.97 -21.98
N ALA A 2 1.69 -25.06 -22.97
CA ALA A 2 1.37 -23.63 -22.79
C ALA A 2 0.05 -23.33 -22.04
N CYS A 3 -1.02 -24.09 -22.27
CA CYS A 3 -2.32 -23.83 -21.63
C CYS A 3 -2.32 -24.05 -20.10
N ILE A 4 -1.57 -25.04 -19.60
CA ILE A 4 -1.50 -25.33 -18.16
C ILE A 4 -0.75 -24.20 -17.44
N CYS A 5 0.36 -23.72 -18.03
CA CYS A 5 1.09 -22.57 -17.52
C CYS A 5 0.21 -21.31 -17.50
N GLY A 6 -0.56 -21.08 -18.58
CA GLY A 6 -1.52 -19.97 -18.64
C GLY A 6 -2.61 -20.02 -17.56
N ILE A 7 -3.17 -21.21 -17.27
CA ILE A 7 -4.16 -21.39 -16.20
C ILE A 7 -3.55 -21.12 -14.82
N ILE A 8 -2.34 -21.64 -14.55
CA ILE A 8 -1.63 -21.38 -13.28
C ILE A 8 -1.37 -19.87 -13.13
N SER A 9 -0.86 -19.22 -14.17
CA SER A 9 -0.63 -17.77 -14.15
C SER A 9 -1.90 -16.96 -13.98
N LEU A 10 -3.05 -17.45 -14.47
CA LEU A 10 -4.35 -16.82 -14.24
C LEU A 10 -4.79 -16.95 -12.78
N ILE A 11 -4.68 -18.14 -12.18
CA ILE A 11 -5.03 -18.37 -10.76
C ILE A 11 -4.16 -17.50 -9.86
N VAL A 12 -2.85 -17.45 -10.12
CA VAL A 12 -1.93 -16.58 -9.39
C VAL A 12 -2.31 -15.11 -9.59
N GLN A 13 -2.70 -14.69 -10.79
CA GLN A 13 -3.13 -13.32 -11.04
C GLN A 13 -4.39 -12.94 -10.26
N PHE A 14 -5.35 -13.86 -10.12
CA PHE A 14 -6.53 -13.65 -9.28
C PHE A 14 -6.15 -13.44 -7.81
N ALA A 15 -5.21 -14.25 -7.30
CA ALA A 15 -4.69 -14.07 -5.95
C ALA A 15 -3.98 -12.71 -5.79
N VAL A 16 -3.17 -12.30 -6.77
CA VAL A 16 -2.54 -10.97 -6.80
C VAL A 16 -3.58 -9.87 -6.75
N LEU A 17 -4.61 -9.92 -7.60
CA LEU A 17 -5.69 -8.93 -7.63
C LEU A 17 -6.38 -8.83 -6.26
N GLY A 18 -6.69 -9.97 -5.64
CA GLY A 18 -7.27 -10.01 -4.30
C GLY A 18 -6.37 -9.38 -3.24
N LEU A 19 -5.07 -9.71 -3.24
CA LEU A 19 -4.09 -9.17 -2.29
C LEU A 19 -3.88 -7.66 -2.45
N VAL A 20 -3.74 -7.17 -3.69
CA VAL A 20 -3.56 -5.75 -4.01
C VAL A 20 -4.81 -4.95 -3.63
N LEU A 21 -6.00 -5.46 -3.95
CA LEU A 21 -7.27 -4.83 -3.60
C LEU A 21 -7.48 -4.81 -2.07
N ALA A 22 -7.27 -5.94 -1.40
CA ALA A 22 -7.35 -6.01 0.06
C ALA A 22 -6.32 -5.06 0.71
N GLY A 23 -5.11 -4.99 0.16
CA GLY A 23 -4.05 -4.13 0.67
C GLY A 23 -4.41 -2.65 0.68
N ILE A 24 -5.10 -2.17 -0.36
CA ILE A 24 -5.53 -0.77 -0.49
C ILE A 24 -6.76 -0.43 0.37
N LEU A 25 -7.63 -1.41 0.62
CA LEU A 25 -8.84 -1.22 1.41
C LEU A 25 -8.61 -1.33 2.93
N LEU A 26 -7.58 -2.10 3.32
CA LEU A 26 -7.21 -2.33 4.71
C LEU A 26 -6.25 -1.25 5.24
N ASP A 27 -5.87 -1.39 6.52
CA ASP A 27 -4.97 -0.48 7.23
C ASP A 27 -3.53 -0.60 6.73
N GLU A 28 -2.92 0.52 6.39
CA GLU A 28 -1.49 0.56 6.04
C GLU A 28 -0.60 0.68 7.26
N PHE A 29 -1.05 1.47 8.24
CA PHE A 29 -0.37 1.63 9.51
C PHE A 29 -1.36 1.53 10.65
N ARG A 30 -0.91 0.90 11.72
CA ARG A 30 -1.67 0.76 12.95
C ARG A 30 -0.79 1.05 14.16
N PRO A 31 -1.36 1.38 15.32
CA PRO A 31 -0.58 1.69 16.49
C PRO A 31 0.08 0.43 17.01
N ARG A 32 1.34 0.55 17.44
CA ARG A 32 2.00 -0.56 18.12
C ARG A 32 1.27 -0.81 19.44
N ASN A 33 1.02 -2.08 19.76
CA ASN A 33 0.28 -2.50 20.95
C ASN A 33 -1.18 -2.00 21.05
N ALA A 34 -1.86 -1.82 19.91
CA ALA A 34 -3.28 -1.40 19.89
C ALA A 34 -4.21 -2.32 20.70
N ASP A 35 -3.85 -3.60 20.86
CA ASP A 35 -4.64 -4.58 21.62
C ASP A 35 -4.47 -4.44 23.14
N GLN A 36 -3.44 -3.72 23.61
CA GLN A 36 -3.21 -3.46 25.04
C GLN A 36 -4.05 -2.27 25.57
N TYR A 37 -4.65 -1.47 24.69
CA TYR A 37 -5.45 -0.32 25.05
C TYR A 37 -6.86 -0.36 24.41
N PRO A 38 -7.69 -1.37 24.75
CA PRO A 38 -9.02 -1.56 24.16
C PRO A 38 -9.93 -0.33 24.34
N ASP A 39 -9.76 0.41 25.44
CA ASP A 39 -10.59 1.59 25.77
C ASP A 39 -10.20 2.87 25.04
N LYS A 40 -9.03 2.94 24.38
CA LYS A 40 -8.49 4.20 23.82
C LYS A 40 -8.85 4.48 22.36
N GLY A 41 -9.73 3.68 21.75
CA GLY A 41 -10.21 3.87 20.38
C GLY A 41 -9.13 3.58 19.33
N LYS A 42 -9.32 2.54 18.53
CA LYS A 42 -8.29 2.01 17.63
C LYS A 42 -8.02 2.95 16.45
N PHE A 43 -6.85 3.57 16.39
CA PHE A 43 -6.50 4.55 15.36
C PHE A 43 -5.77 3.88 14.18
N TYR A 44 -6.41 3.76 13.02
CA TYR A 44 -5.83 3.15 11.83
C TYR A 44 -5.58 4.19 10.74
N ILE A 45 -4.40 4.16 10.14
CA ILE A 45 -4.09 4.99 8.97
C ILE A 45 -4.19 4.12 7.71
N THR A 46 -4.96 4.61 6.76
CA THR A 46 -5.11 4.06 5.41
C THR A 46 -4.60 5.08 4.39
N LEU A 47 -4.38 4.65 3.14
CA LEU A 47 -4.10 5.55 1.99
C LEU A 47 -5.10 6.72 1.88
N TRP A 48 -6.34 6.46 2.30
CA TRP A 48 -7.48 7.36 2.13
C TRP A 48 -7.72 8.28 3.33
N GLY A 49 -7.05 8.01 4.45
CA GLY A 49 -7.23 8.73 5.70
C GLY A 49 -7.31 7.84 6.94
N VAL A 50 -7.78 8.44 8.01
CA VAL A 50 -7.79 7.84 9.35
C VAL A 50 -9.14 7.25 9.68
N LYS A 51 -9.14 6.07 10.29
CA LYS A 51 -10.32 5.43 10.87
C LYS A 51 -10.13 5.16 12.35
N ASP A 52 -11.19 5.38 13.14
CA ASP A 52 -11.26 5.01 14.57
C ASP A 52 -11.61 3.53 14.79
N ASN A 53 -11.99 2.82 13.72
CA ASN A 53 -12.20 1.38 13.75
C ASN A 53 -12.10 0.84 12.32
N LEU A 54 -11.53 -0.35 12.14
CA LEU A 54 -11.40 -1.02 10.83
C LEU A 54 -12.76 -1.22 10.14
N TYR A 55 -13.80 -1.48 10.93
CA TYR A 55 -15.15 -1.79 10.44
C TYR A 55 -16.04 -0.55 10.23
N LYS A 56 -15.60 0.64 10.65
CA LYS A 56 -16.37 1.87 10.41
C LYS A 56 -16.12 2.34 8.97
N HIS A 57 -17.20 2.61 8.26
CA HIS A 57 -17.13 3.12 6.88
C HIS A 57 -16.63 4.57 6.82
N ASN A 58 -16.93 5.36 7.85
CA ASN A 58 -16.59 6.78 7.88
C ASN A 58 -15.13 7.01 8.30
N TYR A 59 -14.45 7.85 7.52
CA TYR A 59 -13.15 8.41 7.87
C TYR A 59 -13.34 9.56 8.87
N LYS A 60 -12.51 9.58 9.90
CA LYS A 60 -12.53 10.65 10.90
C LYS A 60 -11.77 11.89 10.42
N TYR A 61 -10.62 11.65 9.80
CA TYR A 61 -9.75 12.69 9.25
C TYR A 61 -9.23 12.24 7.89
N LYS A 62 -9.19 13.16 6.93
CA LYS A 62 -8.46 12.93 5.68
C LYS A 62 -6.96 13.12 5.93
N PRO A 63 -6.09 12.58 5.06
CA PRO A 63 -4.65 12.86 5.09
C PRO A 63 -4.34 14.36 5.15
N SER A 64 -5.09 15.16 4.40
CA SER A 64 -4.97 16.62 4.37
C SER A 64 -5.22 17.29 5.72
N ASP A 65 -6.15 16.72 6.50
CA ASP A 65 -6.57 17.29 7.78
C ASP A 65 -5.66 16.81 8.91
N LEU A 66 -5.13 15.58 8.78
CA LEU A 66 -4.22 15.00 9.76
C LEU A 66 -2.81 15.60 9.68
N TRP A 67 -2.36 15.93 8.47
CA TRP A 67 -1.01 16.42 8.19
C TRP A 67 -1.05 17.80 7.54
N SER A 68 -1.96 18.68 7.99
CA SER A 68 -2.12 20.04 7.44
C SER A 68 -0.81 20.84 7.50
N GLU A 69 -0.02 20.62 8.54
CA GLU A 69 1.28 21.27 8.75
C GLU A 69 2.41 20.61 7.95
N CYS A 70 2.16 19.46 7.30
CA CYS A 70 3.18 18.67 6.60
C CYS A 70 2.72 18.35 5.17
N SER A 71 2.63 19.39 4.34
CA SER A 71 2.20 19.28 2.94
C SER A 71 2.96 18.24 2.12
N SER A 72 4.26 18.05 2.40
CA SER A 72 5.10 17.03 1.76
C SER A 72 4.56 15.61 2.00
N ARG A 73 4.17 15.29 3.25
CA ARG A 73 3.58 13.98 3.60
C ARG A 73 2.23 13.79 2.91
N VAL A 74 1.38 14.82 2.91
CA VAL A 74 0.09 14.75 2.21
C VAL A 74 0.29 14.43 0.73
N ASN A 75 1.32 15.02 0.10
CA ASN A 75 1.63 14.75 -1.29
C ASN A 75 2.13 13.32 -1.51
N HIS A 76 2.99 12.78 -0.62
CA HIS A 76 3.43 11.38 -0.69
C HIS A 76 2.26 10.39 -0.59
N PHE A 77 1.34 10.59 0.37
CA PHE A 77 0.13 9.78 0.50
C PHE A 77 -0.77 9.86 -0.74
N LYS A 78 -0.89 11.05 -1.33
CA LYS A 78 -1.66 11.24 -2.58
C LYS A 78 -1.01 10.52 -3.76
N ILE A 79 0.31 10.62 -3.93
CA ILE A 79 1.04 9.94 -5.00
C ILE A 79 0.93 8.42 -4.83
N ALA A 80 1.13 7.91 -3.62
CA ALA A 80 0.97 6.51 -3.30
C ALA A 80 -0.46 6.02 -3.60
N ALA A 81 -1.50 6.76 -3.18
CA ALA A 81 -2.89 6.42 -3.50
C ALA A 81 -3.15 6.35 -5.01
N CYS A 82 -2.69 7.33 -5.78
CA CYS A 82 -2.82 7.30 -7.23
C CYS A 82 -2.12 6.08 -7.86
N MET A 83 -0.89 5.78 -7.44
CA MET A 83 -0.13 4.65 -7.96
C MET A 83 -0.75 3.31 -7.56
N ALA A 84 -1.32 3.20 -6.37
CA ALA A 84 -2.02 2.01 -5.91
C ALA A 84 -3.30 1.76 -6.73
N ILE A 85 -4.09 2.80 -7.02
CA ILE A 85 -5.25 2.70 -7.93
C ILE A 85 -4.80 2.20 -9.31
N ILE A 86 -3.75 2.78 -9.87
CA ILE A 86 -3.19 2.37 -11.16
C ILE A 86 -2.79 0.89 -11.13
N ALA A 87 -2.12 0.44 -10.07
CA ALA A 87 -1.74 -0.96 -9.90
C ALA A 87 -2.94 -1.91 -9.90
N VAL A 88 -4.06 -1.53 -9.24
CA VAL A 88 -5.31 -2.31 -9.28
C VAL A 88 -5.91 -2.37 -10.67
N ILE A 89 -6.01 -1.22 -11.36
CA ILE A 89 -6.57 -1.17 -12.71
C ILE A 89 -5.77 -2.08 -13.64
N ILE A 90 -4.44 -2.02 -13.56
CA ILE A 90 -3.55 -2.87 -14.35
C ILE A 90 -3.73 -4.35 -13.99
N ALA A 91 -3.87 -4.69 -12.71
CA ALA A 91 -4.13 -6.06 -12.26
C ALA A 91 -5.47 -6.60 -12.79
N VAL A 92 -6.52 -5.77 -12.85
CA VAL A 92 -7.81 -6.13 -13.45
C VAL A 92 -7.66 -6.38 -14.95
N VAL A 93 -7.04 -5.43 -15.67
CA VAL A 93 -6.78 -5.55 -17.11
C VAL A 93 -5.98 -6.83 -17.41
N ARG A 94 -4.93 -7.10 -16.62
CA ARG A 94 -4.11 -8.31 -16.72
C ARG A 94 -4.90 -9.60 -16.47
N THR A 95 -5.88 -9.57 -15.59
CA THR A 95 -6.76 -10.71 -15.30
C THR A 95 -7.69 -10.97 -16.49
N LEU A 96 -8.31 -9.92 -17.05
CA LEU A 96 -9.17 -10.02 -18.24
C LEU A 96 -8.42 -10.55 -19.47
N LEU A 97 -7.22 -10.03 -19.73
CA LEU A 97 -6.33 -10.53 -20.78
C LEU A 97 -5.94 -12.00 -20.56
N GLY A 98 -5.75 -12.41 -19.29
CA GLY A 98 -5.48 -13.80 -18.93
C GLY A 98 -6.64 -14.73 -19.26
N ILE A 99 -7.87 -14.33 -18.94
CA ILE A 99 -9.10 -15.09 -19.29
C ILE A 99 -9.24 -15.22 -20.80
N LEU A 100 -9.01 -14.13 -21.54
CA LEU A 100 -9.06 -14.13 -23.00
C LEU A 100 -8.00 -15.08 -23.60
N HIS A 101 -6.79 -15.07 -23.05
CA HIS A 101 -5.73 -15.98 -23.48
C HIS A 101 -6.11 -17.45 -23.29
N THR A 102 -6.72 -17.80 -22.15
CA THR A 102 -7.20 -19.16 -21.87
C THR A 102 -8.34 -19.58 -22.81
N CYS A 103 -9.18 -18.64 -23.26
CA CYS A 103 -10.31 -18.91 -24.14
C CYS A 103 -9.91 -19.09 -25.61
N CYS A 104 -8.99 -18.23 -26.12
CA CYS A 104 -8.70 -18.15 -27.56
C CYS A 104 -7.29 -18.63 -27.96
N CYS A 105 -6.43 -19.02 -27.02
CA CYS A 105 -5.04 -19.47 -27.25
C CYS A 105 -4.21 -18.55 -28.18
N CYS A 106 -4.48 -17.24 -28.20
CA CYS A 106 -3.79 -16.30 -29.06
C CYS A 106 -2.35 -16.05 -28.59
N ILE A 107 -1.36 -16.31 -29.45
CA ILE A 107 0.08 -16.08 -29.21
C ILE A 107 0.40 -14.61 -28.92
N CYS A 108 -0.29 -13.66 -29.57
CA CYS A 108 -0.07 -12.22 -29.37
C CYS A 108 -0.34 -11.81 -27.91
N VAL A 109 -1.26 -12.49 -27.24
CA VAL A 109 -1.63 -12.20 -25.85
C VAL A 109 -0.51 -12.66 -24.90
N CYS A 110 0.18 -13.77 -25.19
CA CYS A 110 1.31 -14.24 -24.37
C CYS A 110 2.39 -13.18 -24.17
N ILE A 111 2.68 -12.37 -25.20
CA ILE A 111 3.74 -11.36 -25.17
C ILE A 111 3.31 -10.12 -24.37
N ILE A 112 2.02 -9.77 -24.43
CA ILE A 112 1.46 -8.58 -23.77
C ILE A 112 1.31 -8.79 -22.26
N LEU A 113 0.95 -10.01 -21.82
CA LEU A 113 0.74 -10.35 -20.41
C LEU A 113 1.91 -10.01 -19.46
N PRO A 114 3.18 -10.35 -19.75
CA PRO A 114 4.31 -10.01 -18.88
C PRO A 114 4.58 -8.50 -18.84
N ILE A 115 4.36 -7.78 -19.96
CA ILE A 115 4.53 -6.33 -20.04
C ILE A 115 3.50 -5.62 -19.16
N VAL A 116 2.22 -5.99 -19.28
CA VAL A 116 1.16 -5.40 -18.46
C VAL A 116 1.43 -5.68 -16.97
N SER A 117 1.86 -6.89 -16.65
CA SER A 117 2.17 -7.28 -15.27
C SER A 117 3.37 -6.51 -14.70
N SER A 118 4.42 -6.26 -15.48
CA SER A 118 5.59 -5.52 -15.03
C SER A 118 5.26 -4.05 -14.74
N VAL A 119 4.46 -3.41 -15.59
CA VAL A 119 3.98 -2.03 -15.35
C VAL A 119 3.17 -1.97 -14.05
N GLY A 120 2.32 -2.97 -13.79
CA GLY A 120 1.56 -3.07 -12.55
C GLY A 120 2.44 -3.21 -11.30
N THR A 121 3.47 -4.06 -11.36
CA THR A 121 4.45 -4.22 -10.27
C THR A 121 5.21 -2.92 -10.01
N VAL A 122 5.63 -2.20 -11.05
CA VAL A 122 6.35 -0.92 -10.90
C VAL A 122 5.47 0.12 -10.21
N ALA A 123 4.21 0.27 -10.64
CA ALA A 123 3.26 1.16 -9.98
C ALA A 123 3.07 0.81 -8.49
N GLY A 124 2.89 -0.48 -8.19
CA GLY A 124 2.79 -0.96 -6.80
C GLY A 124 4.05 -0.69 -5.98
N ALA A 125 5.23 -0.93 -6.55
CA ALA A 125 6.52 -0.68 -5.90
C ALA A 125 6.74 0.80 -5.59
N ILE A 126 6.33 1.71 -6.49
CA ILE A 126 6.38 3.16 -6.24
C ILE A 126 5.49 3.52 -5.05
N SER A 127 4.25 3.01 -5.01
CA SER A 127 3.34 3.24 -3.88
C SER A 127 3.95 2.75 -2.55
N ILE A 128 4.48 1.53 -2.53
CA ILE A 128 5.16 0.96 -1.35
C ILE A 128 6.37 1.82 -0.96
N GLY A 129 7.15 2.27 -1.93
CA GLY A 129 8.33 3.10 -1.72
C GLY A 129 8.02 4.39 -0.98
N TYR A 130 7.00 5.13 -1.42
CA TYR A 130 6.56 6.35 -0.72
C TYR A 130 6.08 6.06 0.70
N MET A 131 5.30 5.00 0.90
CA MET A 131 4.82 4.62 2.23
C MET A 131 5.95 4.20 3.19
N LEU A 132 6.94 3.45 2.70
CA LEU A 132 8.10 3.07 3.50
C LEU A 132 9.05 4.24 3.77
N PHE A 133 9.16 5.17 2.82
CA PHE A 133 9.88 6.43 3.02
C PHE A 133 9.24 7.22 4.16
N ASP A 134 7.92 7.38 4.12
CA ASP A 134 7.13 8.06 5.17
C ASP A 134 7.26 7.37 6.54
N TYR A 135 7.45 6.05 6.52
CA TYR A 135 7.58 5.23 7.71
C TYR A 135 8.94 5.33 8.40
N LYS A 136 10.05 5.15 7.67
CA LYS A 136 11.40 5.09 8.26
C LYS A 136 12.19 6.38 8.16
N ASN A 137 12.09 7.08 7.03
CA ASN A 137 13.07 8.07 6.60
C ASN A 137 12.51 9.49 6.54
N PHE A 138 11.22 9.67 6.82
CA PHE A 138 10.59 10.98 6.77
C PHE A 138 11.12 11.90 7.85
N ILE A 139 12.02 12.79 7.43
CA ILE A 139 12.52 13.93 8.19
C ILE A 139 12.37 15.11 7.23
N THR A 140 11.55 16.11 7.59
CA THR A 140 11.49 17.35 6.83
C THR A 140 12.85 18.06 6.91
N ILE A 141 13.50 18.24 5.76
CA ILE A 141 14.78 18.98 5.61
C ILE A 141 14.65 20.45 6.05
N SER A 142 13.41 20.96 6.15
CA SER A 142 13.10 22.34 6.55
C SER A 142 13.29 22.65 8.05
N ASP A 143 13.46 21.65 8.93
CA ASP A 143 13.33 21.84 10.39
C ASP A 143 14.60 21.57 11.21
N VAL A 144 15.79 21.60 10.59
CA VAL A 144 17.07 21.30 11.26
C VAL A 144 17.35 22.12 12.56
N PRO A 145 16.84 23.35 12.78
CA PRO A 145 16.97 24.02 14.08
C PRO A 145 15.85 23.72 15.09
N LEU A 146 14.70 23.18 14.69
CA LEU A 146 13.52 23.01 15.56
C LEU A 146 13.49 21.67 16.32
N VAL A 147 14.26 20.67 15.87
CA VAL A 147 14.28 19.31 16.46
C VAL A 147 14.65 19.29 17.94
N LYS A 148 15.45 20.26 18.43
CA LYS A 148 15.96 20.26 19.81
C LYS A 148 14.91 20.65 20.87
N ASN A 149 13.85 21.37 20.50
CA ASN A 149 12.73 21.74 21.40
C ASN A 149 11.49 20.85 21.23
N TYR A 150 11.51 19.93 20.26
CA TYR A 150 10.32 19.23 19.74
C TYR A 150 9.99 17.89 20.43
N ILE A 151 10.90 17.34 21.23
CA ILE A 151 10.71 16.05 21.94
C ILE A 151 9.56 16.13 22.97
N ASN A 152 9.13 17.34 23.35
CA ASN A 152 8.13 17.56 24.39
C ASN A 152 6.73 17.94 23.87
N ASN A 153 6.49 17.98 22.56
CA ASN A 153 5.19 18.38 22.00
C ASN A 153 4.45 17.17 21.37
N PRO A 154 3.30 16.73 21.93
CA PRO A 154 2.59 15.52 21.50
C PRO A 154 1.84 15.65 20.16
N LEU A 155 1.95 16.78 19.46
CA LEU A 155 1.19 17.14 18.26
C LEU A 155 2.04 17.13 16.97
N ASN A 156 3.21 16.50 16.97
CA ASN A 156 4.16 16.60 15.86
C ASN A 156 3.72 15.76 14.66
N GLN A 157 2.97 16.37 13.75
CA GLN A 157 2.44 15.74 12.53
C GLN A 157 3.54 15.35 11.51
N CYS A 158 4.73 15.94 11.59
CA CYS A 158 5.82 15.78 10.60
C CYS A 158 6.93 14.80 10.99
N VAL A 159 6.74 14.01 12.05
CA VAL A 159 7.73 12.98 12.44
C VAL A 159 7.52 11.68 11.66
N LYS A 160 8.58 10.87 11.51
CA LYS A 160 8.49 9.52 10.93
C LYS A 160 7.35 8.69 11.58
N LEU A 161 6.59 7.95 10.77
CA LEU A 161 5.40 7.23 11.29
C LEU A 161 5.77 6.20 12.36
N GLU A 162 6.98 5.64 12.31
CA GLU A 162 7.46 4.70 13.34
C GLU A 162 7.38 5.25 14.77
N ILE A 163 7.61 6.57 14.98
CA ILE A 163 7.53 7.21 16.30
C ILE A 163 6.29 8.10 16.45
N TYR A 164 5.40 8.10 15.45
CA TYR A 164 4.20 8.92 15.47
C TYR A 164 3.21 8.36 16.49
N THR A 165 2.85 9.18 17.49
CA THR A 165 2.06 8.76 18.64
C THR A 165 0.55 9.03 18.50
N GLY A 166 0.11 9.44 17.31
CA GLY A 166 -1.26 9.84 17.02
C GLY A 166 -1.56 11.30 17.40
N PRO A 167 -2.71 11.85 16.97
CA PRO A 167 -3.05 13.26 17.16
C PRO A 167 -3.23 13.69 18.63
N LEU A 168 -3.43 12.73 19.54
CA LEU A 168 -3.59 12.95 20.98
C LEU A 168 -2.42 12.38 21.80
N GLY A 169 -1.34 11.93 21.14
CA GLY A 169 -0.19 11.34 21.83
C GLY A 169 -0.50 10.05 22.60
N LEU A 170 -1.58 9.35 22.26
CA LEU A 170 -2.07 8.18 23.01
C LEU A 170 -1.19 6.94 22.82
N TYR A 171 -0.43 6.88 21.72
CA TYR A 171 0.33 5.69 21.32
C TYR A 171 1.83 5.93 21.49
N LYS A 172 2.33 5.80 22.72
CA LYS A 172 3.74 6.10 23.06
C LYS A 172 4.76 5.22 22.33
N ASP A 173 4.34 4.03 21.92
CA ASP A 173 5.20 3.05 21.23
C ASP A 173 5.29 3.30 19.71
N GLY A 174 4.61 4.34 19.22
CA GLY A 174 4.55 4.72 17.82
C GLY A 174 3.62 3.82 17.00
N MET A 175 3.90 3.74 15.69
CA MET A 175 3.10 2.95 14.77
C MET A 175 3.89 1.81 14.13
N GLU A 176 3.19 0.77 13.76
CA GLU A 176 3.71 -0.38 13.03
C GLU A 176 3.02 -0.55 11.67
N ILE A 177 3.66 -1.32 10.80
CA ILE A 177 3.12 -1.68 9.49
C ILE A 177 1.85 -2.51 9.68
N GLY A 178 0.75 -1.98 9.16
CA GLY A 178 -0.59 -2.58 9.17
C GLY A 178 -0.71 -3.79 8.25
N LEU A 179 -1.86 -4.45 8.32
CA LEU A 179 -2.12 -5.67 7.54
C LEU A 179 -2.24 -5.36 6.04
N GLY A 180 -2.87 -4.24 5.69
CA GLY A 180 -3.06 -3.80 4.30
C GLY A 180 -1.74 -3.64 3.57
N LEU A 181 -0.78 -2.91 4.15
CA LEU A 181 0.53 -2.72 3.51
C LEU A 181 1.30 -4.05 3.36
N LYS A 182 1.19 -4.97 4.31
CA LYS A 182 1.78 -6.33 4.20
C LYS A 182 1.17 -7.14 3.05
N LEU A 183 -0.16 -7.12 2.93
CA LEU A 183 -0.86 -7.79 1.84
C LEU A 183 -0.53 -7.17 0.49
N PHE A 184 -0.39 -5.86 0.42
CA PHE A 184 -0.02 -5.15 -0.80
C PHE A 184 1.41 -5.52 -1.26
N ILE A 185 2.37 -5.57 -0.33
CA ILE A 185 3.74 -6.04 -0.59
C ILE A 185 3.73 -7.50 -1.06
N ALA A 186 2.98 -8.37 -0.38
CA ALA A 186 2.86 -9.78 -0.76
C ALA A 186 2.25 -9.94 -2.17
N GLY A 187 1.22 -9.15 -2.50
CA GLY A 187 0.61 -9.11 -3.83
C GLY A 187 1.60 -8.69 -4.90
N CYS A 188 2.39 -7.63 -4.66
CA CYS A 188 3.42 -7.17 -5.60
C CYS A 188 4.54 -8.22 -5.79
N ALA A 189 4.99 -8.86 -4.71
CA ALA A 189 6.00 -9.91 -4.76
C ALA A 189 5.50 -11.14 -5.56
N LEU A 190 4.25 -11.57 -5.30
CA LEU A 190 3.61 -12.65 -6.04
C LEU A 190 3.42 -12.30 -7.51
N ASN A 191 3.10 -11.05 -7.84
CA ASN A 191 3.00 -10.59 -9.23
C ASN A 191 4.35 -10.67 -9.96
N THR A 192 5.46 -10.34 -9.28
CA THR A 192 6.82 -10.51 -9.83
C THR A 192 7.14 -11.97 -10.13
N LEU A 193 6.79 -12.89 -9.22
CA LEU A 193 6.95 -14.33 -9.48
C LEU A 193 6.10 -14.79 -10.66
N ASN A 194 4.87 -14.27 -10.79
CA ASN A 194 3.98 -14.59 -11.90
C ASN A 194 4.53 -14.14 -13.26
N ILE A 195 5.23 -13.00 -13.31
CA ILE A 195 5.94 -12.52 -14.51
C ILE A 195 7.01 -13.53 -14.93
N SER A 196 7.82 -14.00 -13.98
CA SER A 196 8.87 -14.96 -14.25
C SER A 196 8.32 -16.27 -14.81
N ILE A 197 7.24 -16.79 -14.22
CA ILE A 197 6.57 -18.01 -14.68
C ILE A 197 5.99 -17.82 -16.09
N ALA A 198 5.33 -16.69 -16.34
CA ALA A 198 4.72 -16.38 -17.64
C ALA A 198 5.75 -16.09 -18.75
N SER A 199 7.01 -15.82 -18.41
CA SER A 199 8.08 -15.50 -19.36
C SER A 199 8.90 -16.73 -19.79
N ILE A 200 8.67 -17.91 -19.21
CA ILE A 200 9.38 -19.13 -19.59
C ILE A 200 8.81 -19.61 -20.94
N PRO A 201 9.59 -19.58 -22.04
CA PRO A 201 9.15 -20.15 -23.30
C PRO A 201 9.09 -21.67 -23.14
N LEU A 202 7.89 -22.24 -23.19
CA LEU A 202 7.61 -23.68 -23.16
C LEU A 202 6.85 -24.11 -24.41
#